data_AF-A0A0F9L022-F1
#
_entry.id   AF-A0A0F9L022-F1
#
_cell.length_a   1.000
_cell.length_b   1.000
_cell.length_c   1.000
_cell.angle_alpha   90.00
_cell.angle_beta   90.00
_cell.angle_gamma   90.00
#
_symmetry.space_group_name_H-M   'P 1'
#
loop_
_entity.id
_entity.type
_entity.pdbx_description
1 polymer ?
#
loop_
_entity_poly.entity_id
_entity_poly.type
_entity_poly.pdbx_seq_one_letter_code
_entity_poly.pdbx_strand_id
1 'polypeptide(L)' 'MKIINAKWTPKVNMLLIKCDCGNKFWQRADKIKVYCSKCFKVGNNFDIKNKGVYFERNIKNVKTN' A
#
# COMPACT_ATOMS: atom_id res chain seq x y z
N MET A 1 3.22 1.82 2.28
CA MET A 1 2.83 0.60 1.50
C MET A 1 3.50 0.65 0.14
N LYS A 2 4.00 -0.49 -0.35
CA LYS A 2 4.71 -0.61 -1.63
C LYS A 2 4.33 -1.90 -2.37
N ILE A 3 4.15 -1.84 -3.68
CA ILE A 3 4.04 -3.03 -4.53
C ILE A 3 5.43 -3.65 -4.66
N ILE A 4 5.56 -4.92 -4.31
CA ILE A 4 6.84 -5.64 -4.33
C ILE A 4 6.85 -6.79 -5.35
N ASN A 5 5.68 -7.24 -5.81
CA ASN A 5 5.56 -8.22 -6.88
C ASN A 5 4.19 -8.12 -7.56
N ALA A 6 4.03 -8.75 -8.71
CA ALA A 6 2.77 -8.85 -9.44
C ALA A 6 2.58 -10.27 -9.98
N LYS A 7 1.34 -10.75 -9.98
CA LYS A 7 0.93 -12.02 -10.60
C LYS A 7 -0.22 -11.74 -11.55
N TRP A 8 0.01 -12.02 -12.83
CA TRP A 8 -0.99 -11.92 -13.87
C TRP A 8 -1.64 -13.29 -14.05
N THR A 9 -2.98 -13.34 -14.02
CA THR A 9 -3.72 -14.55 -14.37
C THR A 9 -4.79 -14.19 -15.40
N PRO A 10 -5.25 -15.14 -16.23
CA PRO A 10 -6.22 -14.86 -17.30
C PRO A 10 -7.52 -14.21 -16.80
N LYS A 11 -7.88 -14.42 -15.53
CA LYS A 11 -9.11 -13.91 -14.92
C LYS A 11 -8.89 -12.68 -14.05
N VAL A 12 -7.74 -12.57 -13.36
CA VAL A 12 -7.49 -11.54 -12.33
C VAL A 12 -6.01 -11.19 -12.26
N ASN A 13 -5.73 -9.89 -12.17
CA ASN A 13 -4.38 -9.39 -11.91
C ASN A 13 -4.23 -9.10 -10.42
N MET A 14 -3.19 -9.65 -9.81
CA MET A 14 -2.91 -9.49 -8.38
C MET A 14 -1.57 -8.78 -8.17
N LEU A 15 -1.52 -7.92 -7.17
CA LEU A 15 -0.35 -7.20 -6.71
C LEU A 15 0.01 -7.66 -5.30
N LEU A 16 1.27 -7.98 -5.09
CA LEU A 16 1.79 -8.25 -3.75
C LEU A 16 2.22 -6.92 -3.12
N ILE A 17 1.55 -6.54 -2.05
CA ILE A 17 1.77 -5.27 -1.35
C ILE A 17 2.45 -5.55 -0.02
N LYS A 18 3.57 -4.87 0.23
CA LYS A 18 4.23 -4.81 1.54
C LYS A 18 3.77 -3.54 2.26
N CYS A 19 3.18 -3.72 3.44
CA CYS A 19 2.86 -2.62 4.35
C CYS A 19 4.07 -2.24 5.21
N ASP A 20 4.07 -1.01 5.72
CA ASP A 20 5.15 -0.48 6.55
C ASP A 20 5.23 -1.20 7.91
N CYS A 21 4.13 -1.83 8.36
CA CYS A 21 4.10 -2.69 9.55
C CYS A 21 4.72 -4.10 9.32
N GLY A 22 5.33 -4.33 8.15
CA GLY A 22 5.94 -5.60 7.77
C GLY A 22 4.98 -6.62 7.16
N ASN A 23 3.67 -6.41 7.21
CA ASN A 23 2.69 -7.32 6.62
C ASN A 23 2.80 -7.37 5.08
N LYS A 24 2.63 -8.55 4.50
CA LYS A 24 2.59 -8.76 3.04
C LYS A 24 1.26 -9.41 2.68
N PHE A 25 0.57 -8.88 1.68
CA PHE A 25 -0.72 -9.43 1.26
C PHE A 25 -0.95 -9.22 -0.24
N TRP A 26 -1.74 -10.11 -0.82
CA TRP A 26 -2.17 -10.01 -2.21
C TRP A 26 -3.44 -9.19 -2.32
N GLN A 27 -3.46 -8.30 -3.29
CA GLN A 27 -4.62 -7.47 -3.60
C GLN A 27 -4.85 -7.44 -5.11
N ARG A 28 -6.12 -7.46 -5.54
CA ARG A 28 -6.45 -7.31 -6.95
C ARG A 28 -6.06 -5.92 -7.47
N ALA A 29 -5.48 -5.86 -8.67
CA ALA A 29 -4.98 -4.64 -9.29
C ALA A 29 -6.09 -3.66 -9.69
N ASP A 30 -7.30 -4.16 -9.96
CA ASP A 30 -8.51 -3.39 -10.29
C ASP A 30 -9.12 -2.65 -9.10
N LYS A 31 -8.78 -3.05 -7.86
CA LYS A 31 -9.28 -2.37 -6.66
C LYS A 31 -8.47 -1.12 -6.35
N ILE A 32 -9.16 0.02 -6.25
CA ILE A 32 -8.57 1.33 -5.92
C ILE A 32 -8.10 1.39 -4.46
N LYS A 33 -8.94 0.94 -3.51
CA LYS A 33 -8.62 1.02 -2.07
C LYS A 33 -7.84 -0.20 -1.62
N VAL A 34 -6.66 0.01 -1.05
CA VAL A 34 -5.80 -1.01 -0.47
C VAL A 34 -5.92 -0.96 1.05
N TYR A 35 -6.19 -2.10 1.67
CA TYR A 35 -6.37 -2.17 3.12
C TYR A 35 -5.44 -3.21 3.72
N CYS A 36 -4.69 -2.82 4.76
CA CYS A 36 -3.88 -3.75 5.55
C CYS A 36 -4.65 -4.19 6.79
N SER A 37 -4.95 -5.47 6.89
CA SER A 37 -5.66 -6.06 8.05
C SER A 37 -4.88 -6.01 9.36
N LYS A 38 -3.55 -5.84 9.32
CA LYS A 38 -2.70 -5.87 10.52
C LYS A 38 -2.64 -4.52 11.26
N CYS A 39 -2.52 -3.42 10.52
CA CYS A 39 -2.37 -2.08 11.10
C CYS A 39 -3.51 -1.13 10.71
N PHE A 40 -4.55 -1.66 10.06
CA PHE A 40 -5.75 -0.95 9.63
C PHE A 40 -5.48 0.25 8.71
N LYS A 41 -4.26 0.38 8.17
CA LYS A 41 -3.91 1.43 7.23
C LYS A 41 -4.66 1.22 5.92
N VAL A 42 -5.18 2.32 5.40
CA VAL A 42 -5.80 2.41 4.07
C VAL A 42 -4.85 3.17 3.15
N GLY A 43 -4.61 2.61 1.97
CA GLY A 43 -3.87 3.24 0.88
C GLY A 43 -4.70 3.24 -0.41
N ASN A 44 -4.19 3.93 -1.41
CA ASN A 44 -4.75 3.93 -2.76
C ASN A 44 -3.78 3.23 -3.71
N ASN A 45 -4.29 2.33 -4.56
CA ASN A 45 -3.48 1.56 -5.50
C ASN A 45 -2.79 2.46 -6.54
N PHE A 46 -3.43 3.57 -6.95
CA PHE A 46 -2.80 4.57 -7.82
C PHE A 46 -1.62 5.27 -7.14
N ASP A 47 -1.79 5.64 -5.87
CA ASP A 47 -0.70 6.22 -5.08
C ASP A 47 0.43 5.22 -4.90
N ILE A 48 0.13 3.95 -4.62
CA ILE A 48 1.17 2.91 -4.40
C ILE A 48 1.89 2.57 -5.71
N LYS A 49 1.20 2.63 -6.86
CA LYS A 49 1.80 2.42 -8.19
C LYS A 49 2.68 3.59 -8.61
N ASN A 50 2.26 4.83 -8.35
CA ASN A 50 3.03 6.03 -8.65
C ASN A 50 4.14 6.29 -7.62
N LYS A 51 4.05 5.69 -6.42
CA LYS A 51 5.08 5.76 -5.38
C LYS A 51 6.15 4.68 -5.57
N GLY A 52 6.87 4.79 -6.69
CA GLY A 52 8.33 4.59 -6.67
C GLY A 52 9.05 5.71 -5.90
N VAL A 53 8.34 6.78 -5.54
CA VAL A 53 8.87 7.99 -4.90
C VAL A 53 8.04 8.32 -3.65
N TYR A 54 8.75 8.74 -2.60
CA TYR A 54 8.28 9.05 -1.25
C TYR A 54 6.99 9.90 -1.20
N PHE A 55 6.19 9.67 -0.16
CA PHE A 55 5.51 10.77 0.54
C PHE A 55 5.52 10.45 2.02
N GLU A 56 6.56 10.91 2.70
CA GLU A 56 6.48 11.26 4.10
C GLU A 56 5.40 12.34 4.22
N ARG A 57 4.24 11.98 4.77
CA ARG A 57 3.46 13.00 5.47
C ARG A 57 4.19 13.25 6.77
N ASN A 58 5.10 14.22 6.74
CA ASN A 58 5.50 14.98 7.92
C ASN A 58 4.21 15.45 8.61
N ILE A 59 3.76 14.73 9.64
CA ILE A 59 2.99 15.35 10.71
C ILE A 59 4.01 15.63 11.81
N LYS A 60 4.82 16.68 11.57
CA LYS A 60 5.42 17.42 12.67
C LYS A 60 4.30 18.24 13.30
N ASN A 61 3.71 17.71 14.36
CA ASN A 61 3.17 18.46 15.48
C ASN A 61 3.62 17.68 16.71
N VAL A 62 4.87 17.87 17.11
CA VAL A 62 5.27 18.87 18.13
C VAL A 62 4.60 18.51 19.45
N LYS A 63 5.40 17.88 20.31
CA LYS A 63 5.19 17.86 21.76
C LYS A 63 4.96 19.30 22.22
N THR A 64 3.82 19.58 22.82
CA THR A 64 3.73 20.60 23.85
C THR A 64 3.78 19.87 25.18
N ASN A 65 4.74 20.27 26.02
CA ASN A 65 4.86 19.90 27.43
C ASN A 65 3.56 20.15 28.19
#